data_AF-A0A822ESW6-F1
#
_entry.id   AF-A0A822ESW6-F1
#
_cell.length_a   1.000
_cell.length_b   1.000
_cell.length_c   1.000
_cell.angle_alpha   90.00
_cell.angle_beta   90.00
_cell.angle_gamma   90.00
#
_symmetry.space_group_name_H-M   'P 1'
#
loop_
_entity.id
_entity.type
_entity.pdbx_description
1 polymer ?
#
loop_
_entity_poly.entity_id
_entity_poly.type
_entity_poly.pdbx_seq_one_letter_code
_entity_poly.pdbx_strand_id
1 'polypeptide(L)'
;IVFIIYTGAPFYQTRALATRDTWLSRVTHKYFFSSTPYSSLPVTVIEGAGENYMSNMKKLYEGMKIAYQEHNQTAKFYFLSGCDTFVNVPHLLKRLDEYNHTKALVIGGHPFDHTCYKKKNQTASGVSYPSGGAGFFLSAALMEMMYPKIDLFFQDDWP
;
A
#
# COMPACT_ATOMS: atom_id res chain seq x y z
N ILE A 1 6.02 11.80 -3.31
CA ILE A 1 5.74 10.34 -3.23
C ILE A 1 5.10 10.10 -1.88
N VAL A 2 4.01 9.34 -1.85
CA VAL A 2 3.33 8.96 -0.62
C VAL A 2 3.72 7.54 -0.26
N PHE A 3 4.23 7.32 0.94
CA PHE A 3 4.64 6.01 1.44
C PHE A 3 3.53 5.42 2.32
N ILE A 4 2.90 4.36 1.84
CA ILE A 4 1.79 3.65 2.48
C ILE A 4 2.35 2.36 3.09
N ILE A 5 2.45 2.32 4.41
CA ILE A 5 2.91 1.16 5.16
C ILE A 5 1.73 0.53 5.86
N TYR A 6 1.41 -0.73 5.55
CA TYR A 6 0.39 -1.48 6.28
C TYR A 6 1.07 -2.46 7.24
N THR A 7 0.51 -2.57 8.45
CA THR A 7 1.11 -3.35 9.54
C THR A 7 0.03 -3.90 10.48
N GLY A 8 0.45 -4.70 11.45
CA GLY A 8 -0.42 -5.20 12.51
C GLY A 8 0.18 -5.01 13.89
N ALA A 9 -0.68 -4.90 14.90
CA ALA A 9 -0.28 -4.69 16.30
C ALA A 9 0.82 -5.62 16.81
N PRO A 10 0.83 -6.93 16.48
CA PRO A 10 1.91 -7.84 16.88
C PRO A 10 3.30 -7.46 16.33
N PHE A 11 3.36 -6.64 15.28
CA PHE A 11 4.59 -6.27 14.58
C PHE A 11 5.08 -4.85 14.86
N TYR A 12 4.40 -4.09 15.72
CA TYR A 12 4.78 -2.71 16.00
C TYR A 12 6.20 -2.61 16.54
N GLN A 13 6.50 -3.34 17.61
CA GLN A 13 7.79 -3.27 18.29
C GLN A 13 8.91 -3.96 17.51
N THR A 14 8.58 -5.01 16.76
CA THR A 14 9.57 -5.86 16.08
C THR A 14 9.89 -5.43 14.65
N ARG A 15 8.98 -4.69 13.99
CA ARG A 15 9.11 -4.33 12.57
C ARG A 15 8.78 -2.87 12.28
N ALA A 16 7.60 -2.40 12.70
CA ALA A 16 7.11 -1.07 12.30
C ALA A 16 7.93 0.08 12.89
N LEU A 17 8.35 -0.01 14.17
CA LEU A 17 9.26 0.97 14.77
C LEU A 17 10.61 1.01 14.06
N ALA A 18 11.17 -0.14 13.68
CA ALA A 18 12.42 -0.18 12.91
C ALA A 18 12.25 0.51 11.54
N THR A 19 11.12 0.28 10.85
CA THR A 19 10.80 0.99 9.61
C THR A 19 10.72 2.51 9.82
N ARG A 20 9.99 2.96 10.85
CA ARG A 20 9.86 4.38 11.23
C ARG A 20 11.22 5.03 11.49
N ASP A 21 12.07 4.37 12.28
CA ASP A 21 13.32 4.92 12.78
C ASP A 21 14.46 4.89 11.76
N THR A 22 14.35 4.04 10.75
CA THR A 22 15.39 3.88 9.73
C THR A 22 15.01 4.62 8.45
N TRP A 23 14.71 3.91 7.37
CA TRP A 23 14.57 4.48 6.05
C TRP A 23 13.35 5.41 5.92
N LEU A 24 12.26 5.12 6.63
CA LEU A 24 11.04 5.91 6.55
C LEU A 24 11.16 7.24 7.32
N SER A 25 12.11 7.38 8.25
CA SER A 25 12.40 8.67 8.89
C SER A 25 12.79 9.76 7.88
N ARG A 26 13.37 9.34 6.75
CA ARG A 26 13.94 10.20 5.70
C ARG A 26 12.94 10.67 4.65
N VAL A 27 11.66 10.30 4.77
CA VAL A 27 10.60 10.70 3.84
C VAL A 27 9.51 11.51 4.55
N THR A 28 8.88 12.41 3.81
CA THR A 28 7.90 13.38 4.35
C THR A 28 6.50 12.80 4.43
N HIS A 29 5.96 12.33 3.30
CA HIS A 29 4.58 11.84 3.23
C HIS A 29 4.57 10.33 3.48
N LYS A 30 4.22 9.93 4.70
CA LYS A 30 4.26 8.56 5.16
C LYS A 30 3.10 8.25 6.09
N TYR A 31 2.59 7.03 5.98
CA TYR A 31 1.49 6.52 6.79
C TYR A 31 1.82 5.14 7.31
N PHE A 32 1.41 4.87 8.55
CA PHE A 32 1.25 3.52 9.05
C PHE A 32 -0.24 3.24 9.20
N PHE A 33 -0.77 2.29 8.45
CA PHE A 33 -2.15 1.85 8.55
C PHE A 33 -2.23 0.54 9.33
N SER A 34 -3.08 0.52 10.34
CA SER A 34 -3.39 -0.66 11.14
C SER A 34 -4.77 -0.54 11.77
N SER A 35 -5.16 -1.42 12.69
CA SER A 35 -6.47 -1.33 13.35
C SER A 35 -6.40 -1.09 14.85
N THR A 36 -5.22 -1.22 15.45
CA THR A 36 -5.01 -0.91 16.87
C THR A 36 -4.17 0.37 17.00
N PRO A 37 -4.62 1.39 17.75
CA PRO A 37 -3.80 2.57 18.00
C PRO A 37 -2.53 2.20 18.78
N TYR A 38 -1.45 2.96 18.59
CA TYR A 38 -0.21 2.74 19.33
C TYR A 38 0.53 4.07 19.56
N SER A 39 0.73 4.45 20.81
CA SER A 39 1.29 5.77 21.16
C SER A 39 2.69 6.04 20.61
N SER A 40 3.48 4.99 20.37
CA SER A 40 4.85 5.11 19.86
C SER A 40 4.93 5.11 18.33
N LEU A 41 3.83 4.99 17.58
CA LEU A 41 3.85 4.99 16.12
C LEU A 41 2.67 5.84 15.64
N PRO A 42 2.82 6.76 14.67
CA PRO A 42 1.69 7.54 14.15
C PRO A 42 0.82 6.64 13.26
N VAL A 43 0.05 5.75 13.90
CA VAL A 43 -0.85 4.80 13.25
C VAL A 43 -2.16 5.50 12.92
N THR A 44 -2.51 5.49 11.64
CA THR A 44 -3.88 5.76 11.19
C THR A 44 -4.68 4.47 11.33
N VAL A 45 -5.68 4.49 12.21
CA VAL A 45 -6.54 3.35 12.51
C VAL A 45 -7.58 3.18 11.39
N ILE A 46 -7.64 1.98 10.82
CA ILE A 46 -8.65 1.55 9.85
C ILE A 46 -9.71 0.75 10.60
N GLU A 47 -10.85 1.40 10.83
CA GLU A 47 -11.95 0.83 11.59
C GLU A 47 -12.49 -0.47 10.97
N GLY A 48 -12.73 -1.46 11.82
CA GLY A 48 -13.19 -2.78 11.41
C GLY A 48 -12.20 -3.54 10.52
N ALA A 49 -10.93 -3.12 10.41
CA ALA A 49 -9.88 -4.03 9.97
C ALA A 49 -9.43 -4.89 11.17
N GLY A 50 -9.27 -6.20 10.98
CA GLY A 50 -8.67 -7.07 12.00
C GLY A 50 -7.16 -6.84 12.15
N GLU A 51 -6.48 -7.69 12.92
CA GLU A 51 -5.00 -7.69 13.07
C GLU A 51 -4.34 -8.95 12.46
N ASN A 52 -5.06 -9.65 11.60
CA ASN A 52 -4.63 -10.89 10.97
C ASN A 52 -4.24 -10.70 9.49
N TYR A 53 -3.70 -11.75 8.87
CA TYR A 53 -3.26 -11.69 7.47
C TYR A 53 -4.36 -11.23 6.50
N MET A 54 -5.59 -11.73 6.66
CA MET A 54 -6.71 -11.39 5.77
C MET A 54 -7.09 -9.91 5.87
N SER A 55 -6.97 -9.31 7.05
CA SER A 55 -7.28 -7.89 7.27
C SER A 55 -6.29 -6.91 6.63
N ASN A 56 -5.10 -7.38 6.22
CA ASN A 56 -4.09 -6.52 5.61
C ASN A 56 -4.59 -5.88 4.31
N MET A 57 -5.43 -6.59 3.56
CA MET A 57 -6.00 -6.05 2.34
C MET A 57 -6.91 -4.85 2.62
N LYS A 58 -7.75 -4.95 3.66
CA LYS A 58 -8.60 -3.83 4.10
C LYS A 58 -7.77 -2.62 4.53
N LYS A 59 -6.72 -2.85 5.32
CA LYS A 59 -5.78 -1.79 5.74
C LYS A 59 -5.09 -1.12 4.55
N LEU A 60 -4.66 -1.91 3.57
CA LEU A 60 -4.00 -1.43 2.36
C LEU A 60 -4.93 -0.54 1.55
N TYR A 61 -6.09 -1.05 1.14
CA TYR A 61 -6.99 -0.32 0.24
C TYR A 61 -7.67 0.88 0.90
N GLU A 62 -8.12 0.78 2.16
CA GLU A 62 -8.63 1.96 2.87
C GLU A 62 -7.52 2.99 3.12
N GLY A 63 -6.30 2.52 3.41
CA GLY A 63 -5.12 3.39 3.47
C GLY A 63 -4.81 4.09 2.14
N MET A 64 -4.98 3.40 1.01
CA MET A 64 -4.87 3.99 -0.32
C MET A 64 -5.93 5.07 -0.54
N LYS A 65 -7.18 4.86 -0.12
CA LYS A 65 -8.24 5.87 -0.21
C LYS A 65 -7.88 7.14 0.58
N ILE A 66 -7.49 6.99 1.84
CA ILE A 66 -7.08 8.12 2.70
C ILE A 66 -5.91 8.88 2.06
N ALA A 67 -4.86 8.15 1.67
CA ALA A 67 -3.68 8.74 1.04
C ALA A 67 -4.03 9.47 -0.28
N TYR A 68 -4.93 8.92 -1.09
CA TYR A 68 -5.38 9.56 -2.32
C TYR A 68 -6.20 10.82 -2.04
N GLN A 69 -7.14 10.77 -1.10
CA GLN A 69 -7.95 11.94 -0.74
C GLN A 69 -7.09 13.10 -0.26
N GLU A 70 -6.03 12.82 0.49
CA GLU A 70 -5.12 13.84 1.01
C GLU A 70 -4.11 14.34 -0.04
N HIS A 71 -3.71 13.51 -1.01
CA HIS A 71 -2.59 13.82 -1.92
C HIS A 71 -2.88 13.70 -3.41
N ASN A 72 -4.13 13.55 -3.87
CA ASN A 72 -4.43 13.35 -5.30
C ASN A 72 -3.92 14.51 -6.20
N GLN A 73 -3.82 15.73 -5.68
CA GLN A 73 -3.31 16.89 -6.44
C GLN A 73 -1.78 17.01 -6.40
N THR A 74 -1.09 16.31 -5.50
CA THR A 74 0.34 16.55 -5.20
C THR A 74 1.21 15.29 -5.36
N ALA A 75 0.65 14.10 -5.19
CA ALA A 75 1.36 12.84 -5.29
C ALA A 75 1.64 12.47 -6.75
N LYS A 76 2.92 12.25 -7.05
CA LYS A 76 3.35 11.63 -8.32
C LYS A 76 3.29 10.11 -8.28
N PHE A 77 3.62 9.53 -7.12
CA PHE A 77 3.66 8.08 -6.93
C PHE A 77 3.22 7.73 -5.51
N TYR A 78 2.63 6.54 -5.39
CA TYR A 78 2.25 5.90 -4.13
C TYR A 78 3.07 4.62 -3.98
N PHE A 79 3.87 4.52 -2.92
CA PHE A 79 4.60 3.30 -2.57
C PHE A 79 3.78 2.48 -1.59
N LEU A 80 3.61 1.20 -1.86
CA LEU A 80 2.83 0.30 -1.01
C LEU A 80 3.74 -0.83 -0.54
N SER A 81 3.79 -1.05 0.77
CA SER A 81 4.70 -2.03 1.36
C SER A 81 4.28 -2.42 2.78
N GLY A 82 4.66 -3.63 3.19
CA GLY A 82 4.57 -4.07 4.58
C GLY A 82 5.67 -3.46 5.45
N CYS A 83 5.51 -3.57 6.78
CA CYS A 83 6.51 -3.07 7.73
C CYS A 83 7.80 -3.92 7.83
N ASP A 84 7.95 -4.98 7.05
CA ASP A 84 9.12 -5.86 6.95
C ASP A 84 10.03 -5.57 5.74
N THR A 85 9.73 -4.52 4.96
CA THR A 85 10.58 -4.09 3.85
C THR A 85 11.58 -3.01 4.28
N PHE A 86 12.83 -3.15 3.85
CA PHE A 86 13.83 -2.07 3.94
C PHE A 86 14.03 -1.41 2.57
N VAL A 87 14.07 -0.08 2.54
CA VAL A 87 14.18 0.69 1.28
C VAL A 87 15.40 1.62 1.31
N ASN A 88 16.22 1.56 0.26
CA ASN A 88 17.25 2.57 0.02
C ASN A 88 16.62 3.81 -0.67
N VAL A 89 16.09 4.73 0.13
CA VAL A 89 15.31 5.89 -0.35
C VAL A 89 16.05 6.72 -1.42
N PRO A 90 17.31 7.15 -1.26
CA PRO A 90 18.00 7.93 -2.29
C PRO A 90 18.09 7.22 -3.65
N HIS A 91 18.41 5.92 -3.63
CA HIS A 91 18.51 5.14 -4.86
C HIS A 91 17.14 4.98 -5.52
N LEU A 92 16.12 4.73 -4.71
CA LEU A 92 14.75 4.59 -5.15
C LEU A 92 14.23 5.86 -5.84
N LEU A 93 14.47 7.03 -5.25
CA LEU A 93 14.08 8.31 -5.84
C LEU A 93 14.72 8.52 -7.20
N LYS A 94 16.04 8.26 -7.30
CA LYS A 94 16.78 8.38 -8.57
C LYS A 94 16.20 7.50 -9.68
N ARG A 95 15.71 6.30 -9.36
CA ARG A 95 15.09 5.40 -10.35
C ARG A 95 13.70 5.84 -10.75
N LEU A 96 12.93 6.41 -9.83
CA LEU A 96 11.56 6.86 -10.12
C LEU A 96 11.52 8.09 -11.02
N ASP A 97 12.56 8.90 -11.05
CA ASP A 97 12.66 10.08 -11.92
C ASP A 97 12.57 9.73 -13.41
N GLU A 98 12.87 8.48 -13.79
CA GLU A 98 12.79 7.98 -15.18
C GLU A 98 11.34 7.67 -15.61
N TYR A 99 10.40 7.59 -14.68
CA TYR A 99 9.03 7.17 -14.95
C TYR A 99 8.07 8.36 -15.06
N ASN A 100 7.18 8.31 -16.05
CA ASN A 100 6.13 9.32 -16.21
C ASN A 100 4.90 8.96 -15.36
N HIS A 101 4.72 9.68 -14.25
CA HIS A 101 3.59 9.54 -13.34
C HIS A 101 2.20 9.84 -13.94
N THR A 102 2.13 10.52 -15.08
CA THR A 102 0.85 10.78 -15.78
C THR A 102 0.40 9.61 -16.65
N LYS A 103 1.23 8.57 -16.80
CA LYS A 103 0.84 7.29 -17.40
C LYS A 103 0.42 6.32 -16.31
N ALA A 104 -0.53 5.44 -16.60
CA ALA A 104 -0.94 4.38 -15.69
C ALA A 104 0.16 3.31 -15.57
N LEU A 105 0.87 3.27 -14.45
CA LEU A 105 2.05 2.42 -14.26
C LEU A 105 2.01 1.70 -12.90
N VAL A 106 2.36 0.43 -12.93
CA VAL A 106 2.81 -0.36 -11.78
C VAL A 106 4.31 -0.57 -11.91
N ILE A 107 5.09 -0.24 -10.88
CA ILE A 107 6.55 -0.32 -10.92
C ILE A 107 7.06 -1.13 -9.71
N GLY A 108 7.85 -2.16 -9.97
CA GLY A 108 8.38 -3.05 -8.95
C GLY A 108 7.41 -4.18 -8.56
N GLY A 109 7.75 -4.89 -7.49
CA GLY A 109 7.13 -6.16 -7.13
C GLY A 109 7.55 -7.31 -8.07
N HIS A 110 7.62 -8.51 -7.53
CA HIS A 110 7.76 -9.71 -8.36
C HIS A 110 6.39 -10.03 -8.97
N PRO A 111 6.27 -10.25 -10.29
CA PRO A 111 5.01 -10.66 -10.88
C PRO A 111 4.69 -12.09 -10.42
N PHE A 112 3.52 -12.27 -9.81
CA PHE A 112 2.97 -13.59 -9.51
C PHE A 112 1.71 -13.81 -10.32
N ASP A 113 1.59 -15.01 -10.86
CA ASP A 113 0.34 -15.48 -11.44
C ASP A 113 -0.39 -16.28 -10.37
N HIS A 114 -1.59 -15.81 -10.04
CA HIS A 114 -2.41 -16.45 -9.02
C HIS A 114 -3.87 -16.38 -9.43
N THR A 115 -4.64 -17.33 -8.90
CA THR A 115 -6.09 -17.33 -9.03
C THR A 115 -6.65 -16.22 -8.14
N CYS A 116 -7.24 -15.19 -8.74
CA CYS A 116 -7.81 -14.04 -8.05
C CYS A 116 -9.33 -14.10 -8.05
N TYR A 117 -9.99 -13.50 -7.05
CA TYR A 117 -11.43 -13.31 -7.10
C TYR A 117 -11.79 -12.31 -8.20
N LYS A 118 -12.71 -12.72 -9.07
CA LYS A 118 -13.39 -11.88 -10.06
C LYS A 118 -14.70 -11.33 -9.51
N LYS A 119 -15.35 -12.10 -8.62
CA LYS A 119 -16.55 -11.80 -7.82
C LYS A 119 -16.49 -12.62 -6.53
N LYS A 120 -17.29 -12.29 -5.50
CA LYS A 120 -17.36 -13.05 -4.22
C LYS A 120 -17.32 -14.59 -4.36
N ASN A 121 -18.01 -15.13 -5.37
CA ASN A 121 -18.12 -16.58 -5.59
C ASN A 121 -17.44 -17.08 -6.88
N GLN A 122 -16.61 -16.26 -7.52
CA GLN A 122 -15.96 -16.62 -8.79
C GLN A 122 -14.50 -16.19 -8.77
N THR A 123 -13.61 -17.11 -9.12
CA THR A 123 -12.20 -16.81 -9.34
C THR A 123 -11.84 -16.80 -10.83
N ALA A 124 -10.76 -16.10 -11.17
CA ALA A 124 -10.16 -16.04 -12.49
C ALA A 124 -8.68 -16.41 -12.39
N SER A 125 -8.24 -17.27 -13.29
CA SER A 125 -6.82 -17.64 -13.46
C SER A 125 -6.14 -16.70 -14.45
N GLY A 126 -4.80 -16.58 -14.35
CA GLY A 126 -4.00 -15.76 -15.27
C GLY A 126 -4.02 -14.27 -14.96
N VAL A 127 -4.40 -13.87 -13.74
CA VAL A 127 -4.19 -12.51 -13.26
C VAL A 127 -2.78 -12.41 -12.69
N SER A 128 -1.96 -11.57 -13.33
CA SER A 128 -0.63 -11.25 -12.82
C SER A 128 -0.70 -10.01 -11.94
N TYR A 129 -0.09 -10.05 -10.76
CA TYR A 129 -0.01 -8.91 -9.85
C TYR A 129 1.39 -8.78 -9.21
N PRO A 130 1.79 -7.56 -8.81
CA PRO A 130 3.04 -7.37 -8.08
C PRO A 130 2.90 -7.94 -6.67
N SER A 131 3.80 -8.84 -6.27
CA SER A 131 3.90 -9.20 -4.85
C SER A 131 4.26 -7.98 -4.01
N GLY A 132 3.55 -7.82 -2.89
CA GLY A 132 3.73 -6.73 -1.95
C GLY A 132 4.99 -6.83 -1.08
N GLY A 133 5.72 -7.97 -1.09
CA GLY A 133 6.83 -8.19 -0.16
C GLY A 133 8.01 -7.21 -0.34
N ALA A 134 8.42 -6.96 -1.59
CA ALA A 134 9.42 -5.95 -1.90
C ALA A 134 8.86 -4.51 -1.93
N GLY A 135 7.53 -4.39 -1.80
CA GLY A 135 6.78 -3.21 -2.15
C GLY A 135 6.74 -2.94 -3.66
N PHE A 136 5.81 -2.07 -4.05
CA PHE A 136 5.65 -1.61 -5.44
C PHE A 136 5.08 -0.20 -5.46
N PHE A 137 5.17 0.44 -6.62
CA PHE A 137 4.63 1.79 -6.86
C PHE A 137 3.42 1.74 -7.77
N LEU A 138 2.48 2.62 -7.47
CA LEU A 138 1.45 3.05 -8.40
C LEU A 138 1.73 4.51 -8.80
N SER A 139 1.63 4.80 -10.09
CA SER A 139 1.64 6.20 -10.54
C SER A 139 0.36 6.93 -10.15
N ALA A 140 0.41 8.26 -10.17
CA ALA A 140 -0.75 9.12 -9.92
C ALA A 140 -1.94 8.75 -10.83
N ALA A 141 -1.70 8.60 -12.13
CA ALA A 141 -2.74 8.26 -13.10
C ALA A 141 -3.36 6.88 -12.84
N LEU A 142 -2.55 5.89 -12.42
CA LEU A 142 -3.09 4.58 -12.07
C LEU A 142 -3.90 4.63 -10.76
N MET A 143 -3.43 5.36 -9.75
CA MET A 143 -4.18 5.52 -8.50
C MET A 143 -5.53 6.20 -8.74
N GLU A 144 -5.59 7.23 -9.58
CA GLU A 144 -6.84 7.89 -9.98
C GLU A 144 -7.83 6.92 -10.64
N MET A 145 -7.35 6.04 -11.53
CA MET A 145 -8.17 5.00 -12.16
C MET A 145 -8.65 3.92 -11.17
N MET A 146 -7.84 3.63 -10.15
CA MET A 146 -8.13 2.59 -9.16
C MET A 146 -9.05 3.09 -8.04
N TYR A 147 -8.90 4.34 -7.60
CA TYR A 147 -9.63 4.94 -6.48
C TYR A 147 -11.15 4.66 -6.49
N PRO A 148 -11.90 4.95 -7.56
CA PRO A 148 -13.35 4.71 -7.57
C PRO A 148 -13.73 3.22 -7.53
N LYS A 149 -12.78 2.31 -7.78
CA LYS A 149 -12.99 0.86 -7.77
C LYS A 149 -12.71 0.23 -6.41
N ILE A 150 -12.08 0.96 -5.49
CA ILE A 150 -11.73 0.42 -4.17
C ILE A 150 -13.00 0.09 -3.37
N ASP A 151 -13.99 0.99 -3.38
CA ASP A 151 -15.25 0.75 -2.69
C ASP A 151 -16.05 -0.39 -3.32
N LEU A 152 -16.06 -0.47 -4.65
CA LEU A 152 -16.70 -1.56 -5.39
C LEU A 152 -16.10 -2.91 -5.02
N PHE A 153 -14.78 -3.00 -4.86
CA PHE A 153 -14.12 -4.22 -4.44
C PHE A 153 -14.65 -4.72 -3.09
N PHE A 154 -14.77 -3.85 -2.08
CA PHE A 154 -15.27 -4.28 -0.77
C PHE A 154 -16.76 -4.62 -0.77
N GLN A 155 -17.55 -4.02 -1.66
CA GLN A 155 -18.98 -4.29 -1.79
C GLN A 155 -19.25 -5.59 -2.55
N ASP A 156 -18.56 -5.78 -3.68
CA ASP A 156 -18.91 -6.78 -4.69
C ASP A 156 -18.02 -8.03 -4.66
N ASP A 157 -16.76 -7.89 -4.24
CA ASP A 157 -15.72 -8.90 -4.45
C ASP A 157 -15.08 -9.43 -3.16
N TRP A 158 -14.97 -8.59 -2.12
CA TRP A 158 -14.36 -8.97 -0.85
C TRP A 158 -15.28 -9.93 -0.05
N PRO A 159 -14.76 -11.10 0.37
CA PRO A 159 -15.55 -12.10 1.10
C PRO A 159 -15.90 -11.69 2.54
#